data_AF-A0A928L6D2-F1
#
_entry.id   AF-A0A928L6D2-F1
#
_cell.length_a   1.000
_cell.length_b   1.000
_cell.length_c   1.000
_cell.angle_alpha   90.00
_cell.angle_beta   90.00
_cell.angle_gamma   90.00
#
_symmetry.space_group_name_H-M   'P 1'
#
loop_
_entity.id
_entity.type
_entity.pdbx_description
1 polymer ?
#
loop_
_entity_poly.entity_id
_entity_poly.type
_entity_poly.pdbx_seq_one_letter_code
_entity_poly.pdbx_strand_id
1 'polypeptide(L)' 'MIRLGDCDDCKNRFGFKNGHTLCHAFPEGIPYEHMEKDLKSLKECNNGIGFEPKTENND' A
#
# COMPACT_ATOMS: atom_id res chain seq x y z
N MET A 1 10.92 -8.71 -4.70
CA MET A 1 10.27 -7.59 -5.41
C MET A 1 8.92 -7.38 -4.77
N ILE A 2 8.70 -6.24 -4.09
CA ILE A 2 7.29 -5.87 -3.86
C ILE A 2 6.71 -5.66 -5.25
N ARG A 3 5.71 -6.43 -5.59
CA ARG A 3 4.86 -6.05 -6.71
C ARG A 3 3.97 -4.96 -6.16
N LEU A 4 3.98 -3.78 -6.77
CA LEU A 4 3.00 -2.71 -6.53
C LEU A 4 1.56 -3.24 -6.37
N GLY A 5 1.27 -4.40 -6.95
CA GLY A 5 0.09 -5.24 -6.70
C GLY A 5 -0.33 -5.38 -5.23
N ASP A 6 0.57 -5.63 -4.28
CA ASP A 6 0.15 -5.76 -2.87
C ASP A 6 -0.42 -4.43 -2.32
N CYS A 7 0.14 -3.27 -2.70
CA CYS A 7 -0.46 -1.98 -2.35
C CYS A 7 -1.76 -1.72 -3.11
N ASP A 8 -1.87 -2.18 -4.36
CA ASP A 8 -3.10 -2.09 -5.14
C ASP A 8 -4.23 -2.95 -4.55
N ASP A 9 -3.88 -4.06 -3.90
CA ASP A 9 -4.78 -4.97 -3.19
C ASP A 9 -5.06 -4.50 -1.74
N CYS A 10 -4.49 -3.38 -1.29
CA CYS A 10 -4.72 -2.86 0.06
C CYS A 10 -5.96 -1.96 0.13
N LYS A 11 -6.83 -2.17 1.13
CA LYS A 11 -8.05 -1.37 1.31
C LYS A 11 -7.77 0.10 1.68
N ASN A 12 -6.59 0.36 2.24
CA ASN A 12 -6.16 1.71 2.64
C ASN A 12 -5.72 2.56 1.44
N ARG A 13 -5.60 1.98 0.24
CA ARG A 13 -5.30 2.70 -1.00
C ARG A 13 -6.52 3.47 -1.47
N PHE A 14 -6.32 4.76 -1.75
CA PHE A 14 -7.39 5.63 -2.23
C PHE A 14 -7.07 6.34 -3.57
N GLY A 15 -5.83 6.25 -4.07
CA GLY A 15 -5.51 6.93 -5.34
C GLY A 15 -4.09 6.74 -5.84
N PHE A 16 -3.74 7.55 -6.84
CA PHE A 16 -2.42 7.61 -7.45
C PHE A 16 -2.12 9.04 -7.89
N LYS A 17 -0.92 9.54 -7.59
CA LYS A 17 -0.49 10.90 -7.93
C LYS A 17 1.00 10.92 -8.26
N ASN A 18 1.37 11.58 -9.35
CA ASN A 18 2.76 11.77 -9.77
C ASN A 18 3.60 10.47 -9.86
N GLY A 19 3.01 9.34 -10.22
CA GLY A 19 3.76 8.07 -10.26
C GLY A 19 3.76 7.28 -8.95
N HIS A 20 3.10 7.79 -7.91
CA HIS A 20 3.07 7.19 -6.57
C HIS A 20 1.66 6.78 -6.16
N THR A 21 1.53 5.57 -5.62
CA THR A 21 0.29 5.10 -4.98
C THR A 21 0.04 5.90 -3.70
N LEU A 22 -1.19 6.37 -3.53
CA LEU A 22 -1.64 7.08 -2.33
C LEU A 22 -2.47 6.16 -1.43
N CYS A 23 -2.18 6.16 -0.14
CA CYS A 23 -2.92 5.43 0.87
C CYS A 23 -2.90 6.17 2.21
N HIS A 24 -3.72 5.76 3.19
CA HIS A 24 -3.75 6.44 4.50
C HIS A 24 -2.39 6.45 5.23
N ALA A 25 -1.54 5.44 4.97
CA ALA A 25 -0.18 5.39 5.51
C ALA A 25 0.76 6.40 4.81
N PHE A 26 0.52 6.69 3.53
CA PHE A 26 1.33 7.60 2.70
C PHE A 26 0.41 8.50 1.87
N PRO A 27 -0.19 9.55 2.48
CA PRO A 27 -1.15 10.41 1.80
C PRO A 27 -0.51 11.25 0.67
N GLU A 28 0.78 11.55 0.79
CA GLU A 28 1.56 12.26 -0.25
C GLU A 28 2.18 11.30 -1.30
N GLY A 29 2.02 9.99 -1.11
CA GLY A 29 2.50 8.95 -2.01
C GLY A 29 3.63 8.11 -1.41
N ILE A 30 3.60 6.81 -1.74
CA ILE A 30 4.60 5.85 -1.25
C ILE A 30 5.97 6.17 -1.87
N PRO A 31 7.02 6.45 -1.07
CA PRO A 31 8.36 6.66 -1.59
C PRO A 31 8.89 5.42 -2.31
N TYR A 32 9.70 5.59 -3.36
CA TYR A 32 10.24 4.46 -4.13
C TYR A 32 11.06 3.48 -3.26
N GLU A 33 11.78 3.97 -2.25
CA GLU A 33 12.50 3.16 -1.25
C GLU A 33 11.57 2.25 -0.41
N HIS A 34 10.29 2.60 -0.29
CA HIS A 34 9.28 1.80 0.38
C HIS A 34 8.60 0.81 -0.58
N MET A 35 8.85 0.93 -1.90
CA MET A 35 8.37 0.00 -2.92
C MET A 35 9.24 -1.27 -3.07
N GLU A 36 10.32 -1.44 -2.28
CA GLU A 36 11.19 -2.63 -2.33
C GLU A 36 11.12 -3.56 -1.09
N LYS A 37 10.50 -3.11 0.00
CA LYS A 37 10.25 -3.85 1.26
C LYS A 37 9.06 -4.82 1.24
N ASP A 38 9.24 -6.10 1.53
CA ASP A 38 8.11 -7.05 1.60
C ASP A 38 6.98 -6.59 2.57
N LEU A 39 5.86 -6.12 2.00
CA LEU A 39 4.71 -5.58 2.74
C LEU A 39 4.09 -6.62 3.68
N LYS A 40 4.18 -7.91 3.34
CA LYS A 40 3.62 -9.01 4.15
C LYS A 40 4.45 -9.29 5.39
N SER A 41 5.72 -8.87 5.39
CA SER A 41 6.62 -8.96 6.54
C SER A 41 6.53 -7.75 7.47
N LEU A 42 5.94 -6.64 7.00
CA LEU A 42 5.79 -5.42 7.78
C LEU A 42 4.58 -5.54 8.71
N LYS A 43 4.82 -5.44 10.02
CA LYS A 43 3.73 -5.27 11.01
C LYS A 43 2.97 -3.95 10.79
N GLU A 44 3.66 -2.93 10.31
CA GLU A 44 3.14 -1.59 10.07
C GLU A 44 3.84 -0.98 8.85
N CYS A 45 3.08 -0.29 7.98
CA CYS A 45 3.61 0.44 6.84
C CYS A 45 4.11 1.83 7.27
N ASN A 46 3.21 2.64 7.83
CA ASN A 46 3.50 3.98 8.37
C ASN A 46 2.31 4.51 9.19
N ASN A 47 2.52 5.49 10.07
CA ASN A 47 1.48 6.16 10.86
C ASN A 47 0.55 5.21 11.66
N GLY A 48 1.03 4.07 12.14
CA GLY A 48 0.20 3.08 12.84
C GLY A 48 -0.64 2.19 11.91
N ILE A 49 -0.49 2.31 10.59
CA ILE A 49 -1.33 1.62 9.58
C ILE A 49 -0.53 0.50 8.93
N GLY A 50 -1.04 -0.74 9.05
CA GLY A 50 -0.51 -1.92 8.39
C GLY A 50 -1.16 -2.22 7.04
N PHE A 51 -0.66 -3.23 6.35
CA PHE A 51 -1.32 -3.79 5.17
C PHE A 51 -2.62 -4.47 5.57
N GLU A 52 -3.71 -4.10 4.90
CA GLU A 52 -5.02 -4.74 5.08
C GLU A 52 -5.59 -5.04 3.69
N PRO A 53 -5.74 -6.32 3.32
CA PRO A 53 -6.21 -6.68 1.99
C PRO A 53 -7.65 -6.19 1.77
N LYS A 54 -7.96 -5.79 0.54
CA LYS A 54 -9.33 -5.64 0.05
C LYS A 54 -9.97 -7.02 0.11
N THR A 55 -11.07 -7.15 0.82
CA THR A 55 -11.90 -8.35 0.73
C THR A 55 -12.42 -8.43 -0.71
N GLU A 56 -12.01 -9.46 -1.46
CA GLU A 56 -12.68 -9.86 -2.71
C GLU A 56 -14.13 -10.20 -2.38
N ASN A 57 -15.03 -9.25 -2.56
CA ASN A 57 -16.44 -9.56 -2.73
C ASN A 57 -16.59 -9.92 -4.20
N ASN A 58 -16.64 -11.23 -4.48
CA ASN A 58 -17.19 -11.76 -5.72
C ASN A 58 -18.64 -11.30 -5.82
N ASP A 59 -18.95 -10.46 -6.81
CA ASP A 59 -20.32 -10.23 -7.32
C ASP A 59 -20.35 -10.67 -8.79
#